data_AF-A0AAV4FV26-F1
#
_entry.id   AF-A0AAV4FV26-F1
#
_cell.length_a   1.000
_cell.length_b   1.000
_cell.length_c   1.000
_cell.angle_alpha   90.00
_cell.angle_beta   90.00
_cell.angle_gamma   90.00
#
_symmetry.space_group_name_H-M   'P 1'
#
loop_
_entity.id
_entity.type
_entity.pdbx_description
1 polymer ?
#
loop_
_entity_poly.entity_id
_entity_poly.type
_entity_poly.pdbx_seq_one_letter_code
_entity_poly.pdbx_strand_id
1 'polypeptide(L)'
;MADETGSRPMSATEVTTTNMVESQDVPENIQKIITNEKEIAEVPNKKSKVDLQSLPTRAYLDQTVVPILLTGMSVLARERPPNPVEFLAAYLLKNKDQFD
;
A
#
# COMPACT_ATOMS: atom_id res chain seq x y z
N MET A 1 -40.03 37.63 29.53
CA MET A 1 -39.17 37.77 28.34
C MET A 1 -39.51 36.59 27.43
N ALA A 2 -40.40 36.66 26.43
CA ALA A 2 -40.66 37.65 25.36
C ALA A 2 -39.49 37.80 24.36
N ASP A 3 -39.86 37.88 23.07
CA ASP A 3 -39.13 37.77 21.78
C ASP A 3 -39.07 36.31 21.25
N GLU A 4 -39.90 35.81 20.33
CA GLU A 4 -40.66 36.31 19.16
C GLU A 4 -39.84 36.96 18.01
N THR A 5 -40.29 36.65 16.78
CA THR A 5 -39.84 37.06 15.44
C THR A 5 -38.76 36.16 14.82
N GLY A 6 -38.95 35.40 13.73
CA GLY A 6 -40.02 35.35 12.73
C GLY A 6 -39.47 35.78 11.36
N SER A 7 -39.35 34.85 10.40
CA SER A 7 -39.68 35.08 8.98
C SER A 7 -39.35 33.88 8.09
N ARG A 8 -40.41 33.29 7.53
CA ARG A 8 -40.43 32.69 6.18
C ARG A 8 -40.67 33.83 5.16
N PRO A 9 -40.31 33.62 3.89
CA PRO A 9 -41.33 33.49 2.84
C PRO A 9 -41.06 32.26 1.94
N MET A 10 -42.03 31.44 1.48
CA MET A 10 -43.03 31.66 0.39
C MET A 10 -42.33 32.03 -0.93
N SER A 11 -42.49 31.42 -2.11
CA SER A 11 -43.59 30.75 -2.84
C SER A 11 -42.95 29.91 -3.97
N ALA A 12 -43.38 28.69 -4.28
CA ALA A 12 -44.45 28.31 -5.23
C ALA A 12 -44.29 28.86 -6.67
N THR A 13 -43.98 27.97 -7.63
CA THR A 13 -44.37 28.03 -9.08
C THR A 13 -44.22 26.59 -9.61
N GLU A 14 -45.32 25.83 -9.68
CA GLU A 14 -46.07 25.43 -10.90
C GLU A 14 -45.30 24.52 -11.87
N VAL A 15 -45.60 23.22 -11.88
CA VAL A 15 -46.50 22.47 -12.80
C VAL A 15 -46.07 22.56 -14.28
N THR A 16 -46.16 21.41 -14.96
CA THR A 16 -46.66 21.25 -16.35
C THR A 16 -45.62 20.79 -17.37
N THR A 17 -45.66 19.48 -17.66
CA THR A 17 -45.96 18.96 -19.01
C THR A 17 -44.81 18.83 -20.03
N THR A 18 -44.58 17.56 -20.39
CA THR A 18 -44.51 17.08 -21.79
C THR A 18 -43.18 17.27 -22.54
N ASN A 19 -42.49 16.13 -22.62
CA ASN A 19 -42.25 15.40 -23.88
C ASN A 19 -40.98 15.73 -24.69
N MET A 20 -40.49 14.64 -25.30
CA MET A 20 -39.65 14.54 -26.49
C MET A 20 -38.12 14.54 -26.30
N VAL A 21 -37.58 13.35 -26.60
CA VAL A 21 -36.35 13.04 -27.34
C VAL A 21 -35.40 14.20 -27.68
N GLU A 22 -34.10 14.01 -27.41
CA GLU A 22 -33.05 13.94 -28.43
C GLU A 22 -31.64 14.23 -27.84
N SER A 23 -30.73 13.29 -28.11
CA SER A 23 -29.28 13.43 -28.30
C SER A 23 -28.36 14.06 -27.23
N GLN A 24 -27.21 13.37 -27.10
CA GLN A 24 -25.88 13.84 -26.71
C GLN A 24 -25.36 13.45 -25.31
N ASP A 25 -24.14 12.91 -25.41
CA ASP A 25 -23.07 12.77 -24.42
C ASP A 25 -23.31 11.92 -23.17
N VAL A 26 -22.76 10.71 -23.22
CA VAL A 26 -22.36 9.96 -22.05
C VAL A 26 -21.41 10.84 -21.23
N PRO A 27 -21.73 11.22 -19.98
CA PRO A 27 -20.90 12.15 -19.21
C PRO A 27 -19.50 11.57 -18.96
N GLU A 28 -18.46 12.40 -19.10
CA GLU A 28 -17.02 12.09 -18.90
C GLU A 28 -16.71 11.32 -17.60
N ASN A 29 -17.60 11.42 -16.61
CA ASN A 29 -17.48 10.70 -15.35
C ASN A 29 -17.55 9.18 -15.52
N ILE A 30 -18.23 8.66 -16.55
CA ILE A 30 -18.32 7.21 -16.81
C ILE A 30 -17.04 6.69 -17.49
N GLN A 31 -16.37 7.51 -18.30
CA GLN A 31 -15.13 7.12 -18.98
C GLN A 31 -13.97 6.89 -17.99
N LYS A 32 -13.93 7.62 -16.87
CA LYS A 32 -12.93 7.44 -15.80
C LYS A 32 -13.12 6.15 -14.99
N ILE A 33 -14.35 5.66 -14.88
CA ILE A 33 -14.65 4.44 -14.11
C ILE A 33 -14.17 3.20 -14.89
N ILE A 34 -14.30 3.21 -16.23
CA ILE A 34 -13.88 2.11 -17.10
C ILE A 34 -12.34 2.02 -17.24
N THR A 35 -11.64 3.15 -17.11
CA THR A 35 -10.16 3.17 -17.17
C THR A 35 -9.50 2.67 -15.88
N ASN A 36 -10.18 2.79 -14.74
CA ASN A 36 -9.63 2.42 -13.43
C ASN A 36 -9.79 0.94 -13.04
N GLU A 37 -10.49 0.12 -13.83
CA GLU A 37 -10.70 -1.32 -13.53
C GLU A 37 -9.72 -2.26 -14.27
N LYS A 38 -9.00 -1.74 -15.28
CA LYS A 38 -8.04 -2.53 -16.09
C LYS A 38 -6.59 -2.40 -15.60
N GLU A 39 -6.38 -2.41 -14.28
CA GLU A 39 -5.06 -2.52 -13.65
C GLU A 39 -5.04 -3.51 -12.46
N ILE A 40 -6.03 -4.40 -12.36
CA ILE A 40 -6.04 -5.49 -11.36
C ILE A 40 -6.03 -6.85 -12.07
N ALA A 41 -5.11 -7.06 -13.02
CA ALA A 41 -4.97 -8.38 -13.61
C ALA A 41 -3.63 -8.68 -14.30
N GLU A 42 -2.56 -7.93 -14.08
CA GLU A 42 -1.21 -8.44 -14.37
C GLU A 42 -0.24 -7.90 -13.33
N VAL A 43 0.04 -8.71 -12.31
CA VAL A 43 1.30 -8.61 -11.57
C VAL A 43 2.29 -9.43 -12.38
N PRO A 44 3.04 -8.85 -13.35
CA PRO A 44 4.27 -9.49 -13.74
C PRO A 44 5.13 -9.45 -12.48
N ASN A 45 5.26 -10.60 -11.82
CA ASN A 45 6.24 -10.89 -10.78
C ASN A 45 7.65 -10.85 -11.38
N LYS A 46 7.97 -9.77 -12.11
CA LYS A 46 9.32 -9.32 -12.33
C LYS A 46 9.66 -8.72 -10.98
N LYS A 47 10.31 -9.53 -10.14
CA LYS A 47 11.14 -9.00 -9.05
C LYS A 47 11.95 -7.89 -9.71
N SER A 48 11.50 -6.64 -9.59
CA SER A 48 12.30 -5.49 -9.95
C SER A 48 13.56 -5.75 -9.15
N LYS A 49 14.68 -5.98 -9.85
CA LYS A 49 15.96 -6.17 -9.19
C LYS A 49 16.17 -4.87 -8.44
N VAL A 50 15.80 -4.87 -7.16
CA VAL A 50 15.92 -3.72 -6.28
C VAL A 50 17.40 -3.39 -6.30
N ASP A 51 17.74 -2.21 -6.81
CA ASP A 51 19.13 -1.82 -6.91
C ASP A 51 19.66 -1.53 -5.51
N LEU A 52 20.24 -2.56 -4.89
CA LEU A 52 20.75 -2.55 -3.52
C LEU A 52 21.68 -1.36 -3.25
N GLN A 53 22.37 -0.84 -4.27
CA GLN A 53 23.30 0.28 -4.13
C GLN A 53 22.60 1.64 -3.97
N SER A 54 21.35 1.77 -4.43
CA SER A 54 20.55 2.99 -4.32
C SER A 54 19.75 3.07 -3.02
N LEU A 55 19.71 1.98 -2.24
CA LEU A 55 18.84 1.89 -1.08
C LEU A 55 19.38 2.73 0.08
N PRO A 56 18.49 3.38 0.85
CA PRO A 56 18.85 3.90 2.16
C PRO A 56 19.42 2.78 3.04
N THR A 57 20.38 3.12 3.91
CA THR A 57 21.14 2.16 4.73
C THR A 57 20.24 1.14 5.45
N ARG A 58 19.14 1.60 6.04
CA ARG A 58 18.21 0.72 6.76
C ARG A 58 17.58 -0.32 5.84
N ALA A 59 17.10 0.12 4.67
CA ALA A 59 16.48 -0.77 3.70
C ALA A 59 17.49 -1.79 3.13
N TYR A 60 18.73 -1.37 2.88
CA TYR A 60 19.79 -2.28 2.45
C TYR A 60 20.03 -3.39 3.48
N LEU A 61 20.15 -3.04 4.76
CA LEU A 61 20.35 -4.03 5.83
C LEU A 61 19.13 -4.95 5.96
N ASP A 62 17.92 -4.38 5.93
CA ASP A 62 16.66 -5.11 6.05
C ASP A 62 16.48 -6.16 4.94
N GLN A 63 16.95 -5.87 3.71
CA GLN A 63 16.85 -6.81 2.59
C GLN A 63 18.02 -7.79 2.45
N THR A 64 19.20 -7.49 3.01
CA THR A 64 20.40 -8.31 2.78
C THR A 64 20.73 -9.23 3.95
N VAL A 65 20.83 -8.69 5.17
CA VAL A 65 21.46 -9.40 6.29
C VAL A 65 20.58 -9.50 7.54
N VAL A 66 19.60 -8.62 7.71
CA VAL A 66 18.75 -8.61 8.92
C VAL A 66 17.99 -9.93 9.12
N PRO A 67 17.37 -10.57 8.10
CA PRO A 67 16.61 -11.81 8.31
C PRO A 67 17.47 -12.95 8.89
N ILE A 68 18.67 -13.15 8.34
CA ILE A 68 19.60 -14.18 8.79
C ILE A 68 20.20 -13.83 10.16
N LEU A 69 20.48 -12.55 10.42
CA LEU A 69 21.00 -12.08 11.71
C LEU A 69 19.97 -12.28 12.84
N LEU A 70 18.70 -11.95 12.62
CA LEU A 70 17.64 -12.16 13.61
C LEU A 70 17.51 -13.63 14.00
N THR A 71 17.55 -14.52 13.01
CA THR A 71 17.49 -15.97 13.23
C THR A 71 18.74 -16.46 13.96
N GLY A 72 19.93 -16.07 13.51
CA GLY A 72 21.20 -16.46 14.13
C GLY A 72 21.36 -15.96 15.57
N MET A 73 20.94 -14.71 15.84
CA MET A 73 20.94 -14.14 17.19
C MET A 73 19.97 -14.87 18.12
N SER A 74 18.81 -15.30 17.62
CA SER A 74 17.85 -16.09 18.41
C SER A 74 18.44 -17.44 18.83
N VAL A 75 19.15 -18.11 17.92
CA VAL A 75 19.85 -19.37 18.23
C VAL A 75 21.01 -19.13 19.21
N LEU A 76 21.81 -18.09 18.98
CA LEU A 76 22.92 -17.71 19.86
C LEU A 76 22.44 -17.41 21.28
N ALA A 77 21.32 -16.68 21.43
CA ALA A 77 20.74 -16.35 22.73
C ALA A 77 20.28 -17.60 23.50
N ARG A 78 19.87 -18.66 22.78
CA ARG A 78 19.45 -19.94 23.37
C ARG A 78 20.65 -20.81 23.78
N GLU A 79 21.63 -20.97 22.90
CA GLU A 79 22.77 -21.88 23.10
C GLU A 79 23.86 -21.28 24.00
N ARG A 80 24.01 -19.94 23.99
CA ARG A 80 25.06 -19.19 24.73
C ARG A 80 26.45 -19.84 24.66
N PRO A 81 26.98 -20.08 23.45
CA PRO A 81 28.27 -20.72 23.27
C PRO A 81 29.42 -19.87 23.84
N PRO A 82 30.57 -20.49 24.18
CA PRO A 82 31.72 -19.79 24.78
C PRO A 82 32.30 -18.71 23.86
N ASN A 83 32.24 -18.92 22.53
CA ASN A 83 32.69 -17.97 21.51
C ASN A 83 31.47 -17.49 20.68
N PRO A 84 30.72 -16.48 21.14
CA PRO A 84 29.47 -16.06 20.48
C PRO A 84 29.69 -15.51 19.06
N VAL A 85 30.78 -14.76 18.84
CA VAL A 85 31.09 -14.16 17.53
C VAL A 85 31.43 -15.23 16.49
N GLU A 86 32.27 -16.19 16.86
CA GLU A 86 32.68 -17.30 15.99
C GLU A 86 31.48 -18.19 15.64
N PHE A 87 30.64 -18.48 16.64
CA PHE A 87 29.40 -19.23 16.42
C PHE A 87 28.47 -18.51 15.44
N LEU A 88 28.25 -17.20 15.61
CA LEU A 88 27.37 -16.43 14.74
C LEU A 88 27.93 -16.38 13.31
N ALA A 89 29.23 -16.13 13.13
CA ALA A 89 29.86 -16.14 11.81
C ALA A 89 29.70 -17.51 11.12
N ALA A 90 29.94 -18.61 11.85
CA ALA A 90 29.73 -19.95 11.34
C ALA A 90 28.25 -20.22 11.00
N TYR A 91 27.31 -19.70 11.79
CA TYR A 91 25.88 -19.81 11.52
C TYR A 91 25.51 -19.08 10.22
N LEU A 92 26.00 -17.85 10.02
CA LEU A 92 25.76 -17.08 8.81
C LEU A 92 26.27 -17.82 7.57
N LEU A 93 27.52 -18.33 7.62
CA LEU A 93 28.12 -19.05 6.49
C LEU A 93 27.41 -20.35 6.15
N LYS A 94 26.91 -21.08 7.15
CA LYS A 94 26.17 -22.34 6.96
C LYS A 94 24.77 -22.13 6.40
N ASN A 95 24.13 -21.00 6.68
CA ASN A 95 22.73 -20.75 6.32
C ASN A 95 22.57 -19.73 5.19
N LYS A 96 23.65 -19.15 4.64
CA LYS A 96 23.59 -18.07 3.64
C LYS A 96 22.65 -18.36 2.47
N ASP A 97 22.65 -19.58 1.93
CA ASP A 97 21.88 -19.95 0.73
C ASP A 97 20.37 -20.06 1.00
N GLN A 98 19.94 -20.07 2.27
CA GLN A 98 18.52 -20.07 2.64
C GLN A 98 17.93 -18.66 2.71
N PHE A 99 18.78 -17.62 2.68
CA PHE A 99 18.40 -16.22 2.85
C PHE A 99 18.82 -15.34 1.65
N ASP A 100 19.29 -15.96 0.56
CA ASP A 100 19.65 -15.31 -0.72
C ASP A 100 18.43 -15.11 -1.64
#